data_AF-A0A432UQL1-F1
#
_entry.id   AF-A0A432UQL1-F1
#
_cell.length_a   1.000
_cell.length_b   1.000
_cell.length_c   1.000
_cell.angle_alpha   90.00
_cell.angle_beta   90.00
_cell.angle_gamma   90.00
#
_symmetry.space_group_name_H-M   'P 1'
#
loop_
_entity.id
_entity.type
_entity.pdbx_description
1 polymer ?
#
loop_
_entity_poly.entity_id
_entity_poly.type
_entity_poly.pdbx_seq_one_letter_code
_entity_poly.pdbx_strand_id
1 'polypeptide(L)' 'MRNFLRILVQDYGWIHLSLGLFGNLMFFIGSILFLPSFEMYRTLAVWLFIVGSFFMLIGSVGRLLVDLWDRSFLKK' A
#
# COMPACT_ATOMS: atom_id res chain seq x y z
N MET A 1 5.07 6.05 -29.39
CA MET A 1 4.93 6.65 -28.04
C MET A 1 3.85 6.01 -27.16
N ARG A 2 2.82 5.33 -27.71
CA ARG A 2 1.74 4.67 -26.92
C ARG A 2 2.20 3.49 -26.04
N ASN A 3 3.36 2.90 -26.34
CA ASN A 3 3.88 1.73 -25.59
C ASN A 3 4.61 2.12 -24.29
N PHE A 4 5.27 3.29 -24.24
CA PHE A 4 6.05 3.69 -23.06
C PHE A 4 5.15 4.05 -21.87
N LEU A 5 4.03 4.75 -22.13
CA LEU A 5 3.03 5.06 -21.10
C LEU A 5 2.31 3.81 -20.57
N ARG A 6 2.08 2.81 -21.44
CA ARG A 6 1.47 1.54 -21.03
C ARG A 6 2.42 0.70 -20.17
N ILE A 7 3.71 0.70 -20.49
CA ILE A 7 4.76 0.07 -19.68
C ILE A 7 4.91 0.83 -18.36
N LEU A 8 4.97 2.17 -18.36
CA LEU A 8 5.09 2.96 -17.14
C LEU A 8 3.88 2.76 -16.19
N VAL A 9 2.65 2.73 -16.73
CA VAL A 9 1.42 2.50 -15.96
C VAL A 9 1.25 1.04 -15.52
N GLN A 10 1.58 0.06 -16.37
CA GLN A 10 1.54 -1.35 -15.98
C GLN A 10 2.65 -1.72 -14.99
N ASP A 11 3.84 -1.14 -15.10
CA ASP A 11 4.93 -1.36 -14.14
C ASP A 11 4.67 -0.65 -12.80
N TYR A 12 3.98 0.50 -12.80
CA TYR A 12 3.55 1.16 -11.55
C TYR A 12 2.54 0.33 -10.77
N GLY A 13 1.62 -0.37 -11.45
CA GLY A 13 0.58 -1.16 -10.80
C GLY A 13 1.12 -2.20 -9.82
N TRP A 14 2.23 -2.86 -10.17
CA TRP A 14 2.90 -3.86 -9.33
C TRP A 14 3.54 -3.25 -8.09
N ILE A 15 4.07 -2.03 -8.20
CA ILE A 15 4.67 -1.31 -7.07
C ILE A 15 3.60 -0.96 -6.02
N HIS A 16 2.43 -0.49 -6.46
CA HIS A 16 1.33 -0.15 -5.56
C HIS A 16 0.72 -1.39 -4.92
N LEU A 17 0.62 -2.47 -5.70
CA LEU A 17 0.12 -3.76 -5.23
C LEU A 17 1.08 -4.38 -4.21
N SER A 18 2.39 -4.38 -4.47
CA SER A 18 3.39 -4.96 -3.58
C SER A 18 3.55 -4.15 -2.29
N LEU A 19 3.59 -2.81 -2.37
CA LEU A 19 3.57 -1.92 -1.21
C LEU A 19 2.30 -2.10 -0.38
N GLY A 20 1.14 -2.14 -1.05
CA GLY A 20 -0.14 -2.36 -0.39
C GLY A 20 -0.19 -3.73 0.29
N LEU A 21 0.25 -4.80 -0.38
CA LEU A 21 0.26 -6.16 0.18
C LEU A 21 1.22 -6.27 1.36
N PHE A 22 2.43 -5.73 1.23
CA PHE A 22 3.42 -5.71 2.30
C PHE A 22 2.91 -4.94 3.52
N GLY A 23 2.34 -3.75 3.30
CA GLY A 23 1.72 -2.94 4.35
C GLY A 23 0.58 -3.68 5.06
N ASN A 24 -0.31 -4.32 4.30
CA ASN A 24 -1.41 -5.12 4.85
C ASN A 24 -0.91 -6.30 5.69
N LEU A 25 0.15 -6.99 5.26
CA LEU A 25 0.73 -8.09 6.03
C LEU A 25 1.34 -7.61 7.35
N MET A 26 2.12 -6.53 7.33
CA MET A 26 2.67 -5.95 8.56
C MET A 26 1.57 -5.49 9.51
N PHE A 27 0.54 -4.83 8.98
CA PHE A 27 -0.63 -4.40 9.75
C PHE A 27 -1.35 -5.59 10.38
N PHE A 28 -1.58 -6.66 9.62
CA PHE A 28 -2.24 -7.87 10.11
C PHE A 28 -1.43 -8.56 11.21
N ILE A 29 -0.12 -8.74 11.02
CA ILE A 29 0.77 -9.32 12.02
C ILE A 29 0.80 -8.44 13.29
N GLY A 30 0.95 -7.12 13.13
CA GLY A 30 0.89 -6.17 14.24
C GLY A 30 -0.43 -6.27 15.01
N SER A 31 -1.55 -6.43 14.29
CA SER A 31 -2.89 -6.62 14.89
C SER A 31 -3.01 -7.90 15.71
N ILE A 32 -2.40 -9.00 15.25
CA ILE A 32 -2.33 -10.26 16.02
C ILE A 32 -1.49 -10.07 17.29
N LEU A 33 -0.38 -9.34 17.21
CA LEU A 33 0.48 -9.10 18.37
C LEU A 33 -0.15 -8.18 19.43
N PHE A 34 -1.28 -7.53 19.15
CA PHE A 34 -2.06 -6.83 20.16
C PHE A 34 -2.90 -7.75 21.05
N LEU A 35 -3.00 -9.06 20.75
CA LEU A 35 -3.71 -9.99 21.62
C LEU A 35 -3.04 -10.07 23.01
N PRO A 36 -3.81 -10.26 24.09
CA PRO A 36 -3.28 -10.30 25.46
C PRO A 36 -2.14 -11.31 25.65
N SER A 37 -2.20 -12.44 24.93
CA SER A 37 -1.16 -13.49 24.97
C SER A 37 0.23 -13.03 24.50
N PHE A 38 0.33 -11.87 23.83
CA PHE A 38 1.57 -11.34 23.26
C PHE A 38 1.95 -9.97 23.84
N GLU A 39 1.48 -9.63 25.05
CA GLU A 39 1.71 -8.31 25.66
C GLU A 39 3.19 -7.90 25.70
N MET A 40 4.11 -8.85 25.88
CA MET A 40 5.55 -8.61 25.84
C MET A 40 6.06 -8.02 24.50
N TYR A 41 5.31 -8.21 23.41
CA TYR A 41 5.63 -7.71 22.07
C TYR A 41 4.87 -6.42 21.71
N ARG A 42 4.20 -5.77 22.68
CA ARG A 42 3.34 -4.61 22.42
C ARG A 42 4.03 -3.47 21.67
N THR A 43 5.28 -3.15 22.00
CA THR A 43 6.03 -2.11 21.29
C THR A 43 6.27 -2.49 19.83
N LEU A 44 6.61 -3.75 19.56
CA LEU A 44 6.78 -4.27 18.19
C LEU A 44 5.45 -4.24 17.42
N ALA A 45 4.35 -4.64 18.08
CA ALA A 45 3.00 -4.62 17.52
C ALA A 45 2.61 -3.21 17.03
N VAL A 46 2.88 -2.18 17.86
CA VAL A 46 2.63 -0.78 17.53
C VAL A 46 3.43 -0.35 16.30
N TRP A 47 4.73 -0.66 16.23
CA TRP A 47 5.54 -0.28 15.08
C TRP A 47 5.14 -1.01 13.80
N LEU A 48 4.81 -2.30 13.87
CA LEU A 48 4.27 -3.05 12.72
C LEU A 48 2.95 -2.46 12.23
N PHE A 49 2.09 -2.01 13.15
CA PHE A 49 0.84 -1.35 12.81
C PHE A 49 1.06 0.02 12.15
N ILE A 50 1.94 0.87 12.70
CA ILE A 50 2.28 2.18 12.14
C ILE A 50 2.89 2.03 10.75
N VAL A 51 3.92 1.19 10.61
CA VAL A 51 4.62 1.01 9.33
C VAL A 51 3.70 0.33 8.30
N GLY A 52 2.94 -0.69 8.71
CA GLY A 52 2.00 -1.38 7.85
C GLY A 52 0.91 -0.45 7.31
N SER A 53 0.26 0.31 8.18
CA SER A 53 -0.77 1.29 7.79
C SER A 53 -0.21 2.42 6.93
N PHE A 54 1.04 2.85 7.15
CA PHE A 54 1.70 3.86 6.32
C PHE A 54 1.94 3.36 4.89
N PHE A 55 2.42 2.13 4.71
CA PHE A 55 2.57 1.55 3.37
C PHE A 55 1.24 1.35 2.64
N MET A 56 0.19 0.96 3.37
CA MET A 56 -1.17 0.90 2.82
C MET A 56 -1.63 2.28 2.34
N LEU A 57 -1.39 3.33 3.12
CA LEU A 57 -1.74 4.71 2.75
C LEU A 57 -1.03 5.14 1.47
N ILE A 58 0.28 4.90 1.36
CA ILE A 58 1.05 5.21 0.14
C ILE A 58 0.48 4.46 -1.06
N GLY A 59 0.22 3.16 -0.92
CA GLY A 59 -0.35 2.34 -2.00
C GLY A 59 -1.72 2.85 -2.46
N SER A 60 -2.59 3.25 -1.52
CA SER A 60 -3.92 3.82 -1.81
C SER A 60 -3.85 5.19 -2.47
N VAL A 61 -2.98 6.09 -1.98
CA VAL A 61 -2.80 7.43 -2.55
C VAL A 61 -2.28 7.33 -3.98
N GLY A 62 -1.25 6.50 -4.21
CA GLY A 62 -0.69 6.33 -5.54
C GLY A 62 -1.69 5.75 -6.54
N ARG A 63 -2.52 4.77 -6.12
CA ARG A 63 -3.62 4.24 -6.94
C ARG A 63 -4.65 5.33 -7.26
N LEU A 64 -5.03 6.12 -6.27
CA LEU A 64 -5.97 7.24 -6.46
C LEU A 64 -5.43 8.26 -7.47
N LEU A 65 -4.15 8.63 -7.39
CA LEU A 65 -3.53 9.57 -8.32
C LEU A 65 -3.52 9.03 -9.76
N VAL A 66 -3.20 7.74 -9.94
CA VAL A 66 -3.25 7.09 -11.26
C VAL A 66 -4.69 7.09 -11.80
N ASP A 67 -5.67 6.70 -10.99
CA ASP A 67 -7.07 6.66 -11.39
C ASP A 67 -7.61 8.04 -11.78
N LEU A 68 -7.21 9.10 -11.05
CA LEU A 68 -7.58 10.48 -11.38
C LEU A 68 -6.92 10.96 -12.68
N TRP A 69 -5.65 10.61 -12.90
CA TRP A 69 -4.93 10.96 -14.12
C TRP A 69 -5.56 10.31 -15.36
N ASP A 70 -5.85 9.01 -15.29
CA ASP A 70 -6.47 8.27 -16.40
C ASP A 70 -7.85 8.83 -16.76
N ARG A 71 -8.66 9.16 -15.75
CA ARG A 71 -9.97 9.81 -15.97
C ARG A 71 -9.84 11.19 -16.62
N SER A 72 -8.80 11.96 -16.29
CA SER A 72 -8.53 13.26 -16.90
C SER A 72 -8.11 13.14 -18.37
N PHE A 73 -7.38 12.08 -18.71
CA PHE A 73 -6.86 11.84 -20.06
C PHE A 73 -7.96 11.36 -21.03
N LEU A 74 -8.95 10.61 -20.55
CA LEU A 74 -10.09 10.13 -21.34
C LEU A 74 -11.12 11.21 -21.68
N LYS A 75 -11.07 12.36 -21.01
CA LYS A 75 -12.03 13.46 -21.18
C LYS A 75 -11.58 14.51 -22.21
N LYS A 76 -10.42 14.31 -22.85
CA LYS A 76 -9.81 15.22 -23.83
C LYS A 76 -9.71 14.54 -25.19
#